data_AF-A0A7J0GH78-F1
#
_entry.id   AF-A0A7J0GH78-F1
#
_cell.length_a   1.000
_cell.length_b   1.000
_cell.length_c   1.000
_cell.angle_alpha   90.00
_cell.angle_beta   90.00
_cell.angle_gamma   90.00
#
_symmetry.space_group_name_H-M   'P 1'
#
loop_
_entity.id
_entity.type
_entity.pdbx_description
1 polymer ?
#
loop_
_entity_poly.entity_id
_entity_poly.type
_entity_poly.pdbx_seq_one_letter_code
_entity_poly.pdbx_strand_id
1 'polypeptide(L)'
;MATAEQPLKKRKLPGPLPEPPPPPLQVINESFVAPNLSQDEIIRRRRNREEIRSMYDCYKRIKFCVSQKDARLMADLEQAYLSLITASRGCTSVQRIVADLIPRYASYCPTALEAAAKVTINMHNWSLAVISRGEDTDDVAFGTATACIVGLADICHTASKEAPTSSVIQGICSAVFLNVLTFLISSFDGKDIFQIVDIETLKIQDSSELFSELKQNFSDEDESALFKLSKLRALCLLRIFFCCPASSLAACFEFFNSTAPEGALKGRYFLGQVTSRLYTDNVAHDLDNIRNEPKLSTAVSETGAEGKDIVYRETSLRW
;
A
#
# COMPACT_ATOMS: atom_id res chain seq x y z
N MET A 1 -66.48 -9.55 35.96
CA MET A 1 -67.61 -9.94 35.10
C MET A 1 -68.15 -8.65 34.50
N ALA A 2 -68.05 -8.44 33.20
CA ALA A 2 -68.77 -9.12 32.11
C ALA A 2 -70.18 -8.52 31.91
N THR A 3 -70.31 -7.79 30.79
CA THR A 3 -71.43 -7.81 29.81
C THR A 3 -72.85 -7.52 30.33
N ALA A 4 -73.45 -6.39 29.92
CA ALA A 4 -74.33 -6.25 28.72
C ALA A 4 -75.79 -6.68 29.03
N GLU A 5 -76.85 -6.38 28.27
CA GLU A 5 -77.02 -5.86 26.89
C GLU A 5 -78.46 -5.30 26.70
N GLN A 6 -78.78 -4.61 25.57
CA GLN A 6 -79.98 -4.83 24.69
C GLN A 6 -80.42 -3.60 23.80
N PRO A 7 -81.21 -3.80 22.69
CA PRO A 7 -81.33 -2.89 21.52
C PRO A 7 -82.78 -2.35 21.23
N LEU A 8 -83.16 -1.47 20.25
CA LEU A 8 -82.51 -0.49 19.34
C LEU A 8 -83.58 0.42 18.62
N LYS A 9 -83.21 1.67 18.25
CA LYS A 9 -83.68 2.53 17.10
C LYS A 9 -85.19 2.90 16.89
N LYS A 10 -85.50 4.22 16.90
CA LYS A 10 -85.77 5.07 15.69
C LYS A 10 -86.15 6.56 16.00
N ARG A 11 -85.46 7.52 15.34
CA ARG A 11 -85.85 8.88 14.83
C ARG A 11 -86.73 9.85 15.69
N LYS A 12 -86.48 11.17 15.76
CA LYS A 12 -85.41 12.04 15.15
C LYS A 12 -85.30 13.42 15.89
N LEU A 13 -84.10 13.72 16.43
CA LEU A 13 -83.47 15.04 16.74
C LEU A 13 -84.35 16.25 17.14
N PRO A 14 -84.14 16.78 18.36
CA PRO A 14 -83.32 18.01 18.54
C PRO A 14 -82.05 17.75 19.38
N GLY A 15 -81.22 18.78 19.65
CA GLY A 15 -79.99 18.66 20.47
C GLY A 15 -79.40 20.01 20.94
N PRO A 16 -79.25 20.25 22.26
CA PRO A 16 -78.67 21.49 22.82
C PRO A 16 -77.46 21.29 23.77
N LEU A 17 -76.80 22.42 24.11
CA LEU A 17 -75.79 22.60 25.18
C LEU A 17 -74.38 22.00 24.94
N PRO A 18 -73.32 22.42 25.69
CA PRO A 18 -72.00 22.65 25.09
C PRO A 18 -70.99 21.52 25.31
N GLU A 19 -70.00 21.44 24.42
CA GLU A 19 -68.93 20.43 24.50
C GLU A 19 -67.84 20.78 25.54
N PRO A 20 -67.32 19.78 26.27
CA PRO A 20 -66.09 19.90 27.06
C PRO A 20 -64.84 19.98 26.15
N PRO A 21 -63.65 20.33 26.68
CA PRO A 21 -62.42 20.44 25.88
C PRO A 21 -62.07 19.15 25.14
N PRO A 22 -61.32 19.24 24.01
CA PRO A 22 -60.97 18.09 23.19
C PRO A 22 -60.21 17.01 23.97
N PRO A 23 -60.30 15.73 23.55
CA PRO A 23 -59.61 14.64 24.22
C PRO A 23 -58.09 14.91 24.25
N PRO A 24 -57.37 14.42 25.26
CA PRO A 24 -55.91 14.50 25.26
C PRO A 24 -55.39 13.91 23.97
N LEU A 25 -54.49 14.64 23.29
CA LEU A 25 -53.60 14.01 22.33
C LEU A 25 -52.98 12.82 23.05
N GLN A 26 -53.16 11.62 22.49
CA GLN A 26 -52.30 10.51 22.88
C GLN A 26 -50.90 10.94 22.49
N VAL A 27 -50.14 11.41 23.48
CA VAL A 27 -48.70 11.39 23.42
C VAL A 27 -48.36 9.92 23.31
N ILE A 28 -48.25 9.48 22.04
CA ILE A 28 -47.53 8.28 21.69
C ILE A 28 -46.13 8.57 22.18
N ASN A 29 -45.85 8.12 23.40
CA ASN A 29 -44.51 7.91 23.89
C ASN A 29 -43.97 6.71 23.10
N GLU A 30 -43.73 6.95 21.81
CA GLU A 30 -42.40 6.76 21.25
C GLU A 30 -41.42 7.54 22.13
N SER A 31 -41.19 7.01 23.34
CA SER A 31 -39.84 6.94 23.83
C SER A 31 -39.07 6.30 22.70
N PHE A 32 -38.35 7.13 21.95
CA PHE A 32 -37.15 6.76 21.24
C PHE A 32 -36.22 6.19 22.31
N VAL A 33 -36.44 4.92 22.64
CA VAL A 33 -35.50 4.08 23.37
C VAL A 33 -34.34 3.92 22.40
N ALA A 34 -33.47 4.93 22.39
CA ALA A 34 -32.19 4.86 21.74
C ALA A 34 -31.59 3.52 22.18
N PRO A 35 -31.29 2.61 21.23
CA PRO A 35 -31.08 1.20 21.56
C PRO A 35 -30.01 1.11 22.63
N ASN A 36 -30.39 0.58 23.80
CA ASN A 36 -29.53 0.58 24.98
C ASN A 36 -28.25 -0.19 24.64
N LEU A 37 -27.20 0.56 24.32
CA LEU A 37 -25.93 0.03 23.85
C LEU A 37 -25.42 -0.98 24.89
N SER A 38 -24.97 -2.15 24.43
CA SER A 38 -24.45 -3.16 25.35
C SER A 38 -23.27 -2.59 26.13
N GLN A 39 -23.09 -3.03 27.37
CA GLN A 39 -22.01 -2.54 28.23
C GLN A 39 -20.64 -2.73 27.56
N ASP A 40 -20.46 -3.83 26.81
CA ASP A 40 -19.27 -4.10 26.00
C ASP A 40 -19.08 -3.08 24.88
N GLU A 41 -20.15 -2.63 24.23
CA GLU A 41 -20.06 -1.60 23.19
C GLU A 41 -19.78 -0.21 23.79
N ILE A 42 -20.34 0.11 24.96
CA ILE A 42 -20.02 1.34 25.71
C ILE A 42 -18.54 1.35 26.09
N ILE A 43 -18.01 0.23 26.59
CA ILE A 43 -16.58 0.07 26.93
C ILE A 43 -15.71 0.17 25.66
N ARG A 44 -16.09 -0.50 24.56
CA ARG A 44 -15.37 -0.45 23.27
C ARG A 44 -15.35 0.97 22.71
N ARG A 45 -16.48 1.67 22.68
CA ARG A 45 -16.58 3.08 22.23
C ARG A 45 -15.74 4.02 23.10
N ARG A 46 -15.68 3.80 24.43
CA ARG A 46 -14.80 4.56 25.33
C ARG A 46 -13.32 4.33 24.99
N ARG A 47 -12.89 3.07 24.89
CA ARG A 47 -11.51 2.71 24.55
C ARG A 47 -11.09 3.29 23.20
N ASN A 48 -11.90 3.15 22.16
CA ASN A 48 -11.62 3.71 20.83
C ASN A 48 -11.41 5.24 20.90
N ARG A 49 -12.25 5.96 21.67
CA ARG A 49 -12.10 7.41 21.87
C ARG A 49 -10.81 7.80 22.60
N GLU A 50 -10.30 6.94 23.48
CA GLU A 50 -9.04 7.13 24.19
C GLU A 50 -7.83 6.85 23.30
N GLU A 51 -7.86 5.79 22.48
CA GLU A 51 -6.85 5.49 21.46
C GLU A 51 -6.74 6.62 20.42
N ILE A 52 -7.87 7.10 19.90
CA ILE A 52 -7.92 8.23 18.94
C ILE A 52 -7.32 9.50 19.57
N ARG A 53 -7.66 9.83 20.82
CA ARG A 53 -7.09 10.99 21.53
C ARG A 53 -5.57 10.86 21.65
N SER A 54 -5.10 9.71 22.12
CA SER A 54 -3.67 9.43 22.32
C SER A 54 -2.87 9.57 21.02
N MET A 55 -3.37 9.02 19.92
CA MET A 55 -2.76 9.17 18.60
C MET A 55 -2.68 10.64 18.18
N TYR A 56 -3.76 11.42 18.33
CA TYR A 56 -3.75 12.84 17.99
C TYR A 56 -2.76 13.66 18.85
N ASP A 57 -2.58 13.31 20.12
CA ASP A 57 -1.60 13.97 20.99
C ASP A 57 -0.15 13.58 20.64
N CYS A 58 0.10 12.35 20.18
CA CYS A 58 1.38 11.96 19.60
C CYS A 58 1.66 12.73 18.29
N TYR A 59 0.69 12.82 17.37
CA TYR A 59 0.81 13.58 16.13
C TYR A 59 1.11 15.07 16.37
N LYS A 60 0.47 15.71 17.37
CA LYS A 60 0.80 17.09 17.78
C LYS A 60 2.25 17.24 18.23
N ARG A 61 2.77 16.30 19.05
CA ARG A 61 4.17 16.30 19.51
C ARG A 61 5.15 16.16 18.35
N ILE A 62 4.92 15.22 17.44
CA ILE A 62 5.71 15.03 16.21
C ILE A 62 5.74 16.35 15.41
N LYS A 63 4.57 16.92 15.10
CA LYS A 63 4.46 18.16 14.33
C LYS A 63 5.18 19.34 15.01
N PHE A 64 5.10 19.45 16.33
CA PHE A 64 5.82 20.47 17.11
C PHE A 64 7.34 20.30 16.98
N CYS A 65 7.89 19.12 17.28
CA CYS A 65 9.34 18.90 17.25
C CYS A 65 9.92 19.11 15.84
N VAL A 66 9.22 18.62 14.80
CA VAL A 66 9.57 18.84 13.39
C VAL A 66 9.57 20.33 13.02
N SER A 67 8.60 21.11 13.53
CA SER A 67 8.54 22.56 13.24
C SER A 67 9.65 23.37 13.91
N GLN A 68 10.13 22.95 15.07
CA GLN A 68 11.14 23.67 15.85
C GLN A 68 12.57 23.41 15.38
N LYS A 69 12.84 22.27 14.73
CA LYS A 69 14.17 21.84 14.24
C LYS A 69 15.29 21.86 15.30
N ASP A 70 14.93 21.74 16.57
CA ASP A 70 15.86 21.75 17.70
C ASP A 70 16.38 20.33 17.98
N ALA A 71 17.70 20.15 17.94
CA ALA A 71 18.34 18.87 18.22
C ALA A 71 17.99 18.30 19.62
N ARG A 72 17.64 19.17 20.58
CA ARG A 72 17.22 18.76 21.93
C ARG A 72 15.87 18.05 21.95
N LEU A 73 15.04 18.25 20.93
CA LEU A 73 13.71 17.63 20.78
C LEU A 73 13.75 16.31 19.99
N MET A 74 14.92 15.80 19.59
CA MET A 74 15.02 14.56 18.80
C MET A 74 14.56 13.33 19.60
N ALA A 75 14.87 13.26 20.90
CA ALA A 75 14.38 12.18 21.76
C ALA A 75 12.86 12.21 21.94
N ASP A 76 12.26 13.41 22.09
CA ASP A 76 10.81 13.59 22.16
C ASP A 76 10.12 13.23 20.82
N LEU A 77 10.76 13.55 19.70
CA LEU A 77 10.29 13.23 18.35
C LEU A 77 10.32 11.72 18.10
N GLU A 78 11.44 11.04 18.41
CA GLU A 78 11.57 9.59 18.29
C GLU A 78 10.58 8.86 19.20
N GLN A 79 10.45 9.27 20.47
CA GLN A 79 9.49 8.68 21.40
C GLN A 79 8.03 8.91 20.93
N ALA A 80 7.70 10.07 20.36
CA ALA A 80 6.38 10.33 19.80
C ALA A 80 6.10 9.52 18.52
N TYR A 81 7.11 9.28 17.69
CA TYR A 81 7.02 8.44 16.50
C TYR A 81 6.91 6.95 16.83
N LEU A 82 7.67 6.45 17.82
CA LEU A 82 7.51 5.09 18.36
C LEU A 82 6.12 4.89 19.00
N SER A 83 5.56 5.94 19.59
CA SER A 83 4.18 5.93 20.10
C SER A 83 3.14 5.89 18.97
N LEU A 84 3.39 6.59 17.85
CA LEU A 84 2.58 6.53 16.63
C LEU A 84 2.62 5.13 15.96
N ILE A 85 3.81 4.52 15.88
CA ILE A 85 4.00 3.12 15.45
C ILE A 85 3.22 2.17 16.36
N THR A 86 3.27 2.37 17.68
CA THR A 86 2.52 1.53 18.64
C THR A 86 1.00 1.68 18.49
N ALA A 87 0.52 2.88 18.13
CA ALA A 87 -0.89 3.16 17.87
C ALA A 87 -1.45 2.41 16.65
N SER A 88 -0.61 1.82 15.78
CA SER A 88 -1.06 0.97 14.66
C SER A 88 -1.87 -0.26 15.09
N ARG A 89 -1.86 -0.60 16.38
CA ARG A 89 -2.61 -1.71 16.98
C ARG A 89 -3.96 -1.29 17.60
N GLY A 90 -4.33 -0.02 17.48
CA GLY A 90 -5.62 0.51 17.91
C GLY A 90 -6.78 0.14 16.98
N CYS A 91 -7.96 0.69 17.25
CA CYS A 91 -9.16 0.57 16.43
C CYS A 91 -9.00 1.11 15.00
N THR A 92 -9.90 0.71 14.09
CA THR A 92 -9.84 0.98 12.64
C THR A 92 -9.60 2.46 12.29
N SER A 93 -10.26 3.39 12.99
CA SER A 93 -10.08 4.83 12.79
C SER A 93 -8.67 5.32 13.10
N VAL A 94 -7.97 4.68 14.04
CA VAL A 94 -6.55 4.95 14.33
C VAL A 94 -5.67 4.36 13.25
N GLN A 95 -5.90 3.10 12.86
CA GLN A 95 -5.13 2.42 11.79
C GLN A 95 -5.18 3.22 10.48
N ARG A 96 -6.38 3.65 10.05
CA ARG A 96 -6.58 4.46 8.85
C ARG A 96 -5.76 5.76 8.88
N ILE A 97 -5.64 6.42 10.04
CA ILE A 97 -4.89 7.67 10.17
C ILE A 97 -3.38 7.40 10.22
N VAL A 98 -2.92 6.43 11.02
CA VAL A 98 -1.47 6.19 11.18
C VAL A 98 -0.85 5.52 9.95
N ALA A 99 -1.62 4.86 9.09
CA ALA A 99 -1.18 4.42 7.77
C ALA A 99 -0.67 5.58 6.88
N ASP A 100 -1.25 6.78 7.00
CA ASP A 100 -0.78 7.99 6.31
C ASP A 100 0.33 8.74 7.08
N LEU A 101 0.35 8.65 8.41
CA LEU A 101 1.29 9.42 9.25
C LEU A 101 2.63 8.70 9.49
N ILE A 102 2.66 7.38 9.58
CA ILE A 102 3.90 6.61 9.84
C ILE A 102 4.90 6.78 8.68
N PRO A 103 4.53 6.61 7.39
CA PRO A 103 5.45 6.86 6.27
C PRO A 103 5.88 8.32 6.19
N ARG A 104 4.95 9.26 6.41
CA ARG A 104 5.17 10.71 6.32
C ARG A 104 6.22 11.26 7.29
N TYR A 105 6.40 10.60 8.44
CA TYR A 105 7.38 11.00 9.45
C TYR A 105 8.58 10.03 9.58
N ALA A 106 8.67 9.02 8.71
CA ALA A 106 9.73 8.01 8.74
C ALA A 106 11.15 8.60 8.67
N SER A 107 11.34 9.63 7.85
CA SER A 107 12.65 10.29 7.67
C SER A 107 13.18 11.06 8.88
N TYR A 108 12.36 11.28 9.91
CA TYR A 108 12.81 11.91 11.15
C TYR A 108 13.32 10.90 12.19
N CYS A 109 13.13 9.60 11.97
CA CYS A 109 13.52 8.54 12.91
C CYS A 109 14.12 7.32 12.18
N PRO A 110 15.33 7.43 11.59
CA PRO A 110 15.96 6.34 10.83
C PRO A 110 16.10 5.02 11.62
N THR A 111 16.31 5.13 12.93
CA THR A 111 16.33 4.03 13.92
C THR A 111 15.05 3.20 13.96
N ALA A 112 13.91 3.80 13.63
CA ALA A 112 12.59 3.17 13.73
C ALA A 112 12.04 2.64 12.39
N LEU A 113 12.79 2.76 11.28
CA LEU A 113 12.31 2.42 9.93
C LEU A 113 11.90 0.95 9.78
N GLU A 114 12.63 0.00 10.37
CA GLU A 114 12.25 -1.42 10.30
C GLU A 114 10.94 -1.70 11.06
N ALA A 115 10.74 -1.05 12.21
CA ALA A 115 9.49 -1.13 12.96
C ALA A 115 8.32 -0.50 12.18
N ALA A 116 8.55 0.66 11.54
CA ALA A 116 7.59 1.33 10.67
C ALA A 116 7.15 0.44 9.49
N ALA A 117 8.10 -0.17 8.77
CA ALA A 117 7.82 -1.09 7.68
C ALA A 117 6.98 -2.29 8.16
N LYS A 118 7.37 -2.93 9.28
CA LYS A 118 6.66 -4.07 9.86
C LYS A 118 5.22 -3.73 10.29
N VAL A 119 4.97 -2.58 10.92
CA VAL A 119 3.59 -2.22 11.29
C VAL A 119 2.72 -1.84 10.09
N THR A 120 3.29 -1.22 9.07
CA THR A 120 2.57 -0.89 7.82
C THR A 120 2.19 -2.16 7.03
N ILE A 121 3.08 -3.17 6.98
CA ILE A 121 2.75 -4.51 6.44
C ILE A 121 1.62 -5.16 7.25
N ASN A 122 1.66 -5.08 8.59
CA ASN A 122 0.61 -5.67 9.43
C ASN A 122 -0.75 -4.98 9.25
N MET A 123 -0.80 -3.65 9.21
CA MET A 123 -2.04 -2.90 8.91
C MET A 123 -2.59 -3.22 7.53
N HIS A 124 -1.74 -3.36 6.51
CA HIS A 124 -2.16 -3.82 5.19
C HIS A 124 -2.79 -5.21 5.27
N ASN A 125 -2.12 -6.18 5.91
CA ASN A 125 -2.61 -7.56 6.01
C ASN A 125 -3.94 -7.68 6.78
N TRP A 126 -4.12 -6.91 7.86
CA TRP A 126 -5.40 -6.87 8.58
C TRP A 126 -6.51 -6.25 7.72
N SER A 127 -6.22 -5.16 7.02
CA SER A 127 -7.17 -4.51 6.12
C SER A 127 -7.56 -5.42 4.94
N LEU A 128 -6.57 -6.05 4.29
CA LEU A 128 -6.76 -7.03 3.23
C LEU A 128 -7.65 -8.20 3.69
N ALA A 129 -7.50 -8.65 4.94
CA ALA A 129 -8.34 -9.70 5.50
C ALA A 129 -9.80 -9.26 5.70
N VAL A 130 -10.07 -8.00 6.07
CA VAL A 130 -11.44 -7.43 6.16
C VAL A 130 -12.08 -7.37 4.76
N ILE A 131 -11.36 -6.84 3.77
CA ILE A 131 -11.80 -6.77 2.36
C ILE A 131 -12.09 -8.18 1.83
N SER A 132 -11.21 -9.15 2.10
CA SER A 132 -11.35 -10.54 1.64
C SER A 132 -12.55 -11.28 2.26
N ARG A 133 -13.13 -10.77 3.35
CA ARG A 133 -14.37 -11.29 3.95
C ARG A 133 -15.63 -10.54 3.51
N GLY A 134 -15.50 -9.48 2.70
CA GLY A 134 -16.61 -8.60 2.32
C GLY A 134 -17.12 -7.73 3.49
N GLU A 135 -16.28 -7.49 4.50
CA GLU A 135 -16.64 -6.72 5.71
C GLU A 135 -16.35 -5.21 5.58
N ASP A 136 -15.71 -4.79 4.49
CA ASP A 136 -15.33 -3.39 4.23
C ASP A 136 -16.50 -2.61 3.61
N THR A 137 -17.46 -2.20 4.45
CA THR A 137 -18.70 -1.54 4.01
C THR A 137 -18.64 0.00 3.99
N ASP A 138 -17.51 0.58 4.42
CA ASP A 138 -17.25 2.02 4.46
C ASP A 138 -15.94 2.43 3.76
N ASP A 139 -15.37 1.52 2.95
CA ASP A 139 -14.08 1.63 2.23
C ASP A 139 -12.87 1.96 3.13
N VAL A 140 -13.01 1.89 4.47
CA VAL A 140 -11.94 2.27 5.40
C VAL A 140 -10.80 1.24 5.36
N ALA A 141 -11.07 -0.04 5.16
CA ALA A 141 -10.02 -1.04 5.03
C ALA A 141 -9.32 -0.91 3.67
N PHE A 142 -10.03 -0.71 2.55
CA PHE A 142 -9.42 -0.47 1.24
C PHE A 142 -8.56 0.80 1.23
N GLY A 143 -9.05 1.89 1.81
CA GLY A 143 -8.28 3.13 2.00
C GLY A 143 -7.05 2.93 2.89
N THR A 144 -7.15 2.13 3.96
CA THR A 144 -6.01 1.81 4.85
C THR A 144 -4.98 0.91 4.15
N ALA A 145 -5.43 -0.14 3.46
CA ALA A 145 -4.58 -1.06 2.69
C ALA A 145 -3.81 -0.33 1.59
N THR A 146 -4.46 0.60 0.89
CA THR A 146 -3.89 1.46 -0.16
C THR A 146 -2.87 2.44 0.42
N ALA A 147 -3.20 3.15 1.51
CA ALA A 147 -2.26 4.03 2.20
C ALA A 147 -1.01 3.26 2.67
N CYS A 148 -1.18 2.04 3.19
CA CYS A 148 -0.07 1.19 3.59
C CYS A 148 0.83 0.80 2.40
N ILE A 149 0.28 0.35 1.27
CA ILE A 149 1.09 -0.01 0.09
C ILE A 149 1.95 1.15 -0.38
N VAL A 150 1.36 2.33 -0.55
CA VAL A 150 2.10 3.54 -0.99
C VAL A 150 3.15 3.94 0.05
N GLY A 151 2.78 3.87 1.34
CA GLY A 151 3.66 4.14 2.46
C GLY A 151 4.90 3.24 2.54
N LEU A 152 4.82 1.98 2.09
CA LEU A 152 6.01 1.10 2.02
C LEU A 152 7.03 1.59 0.99
N ALA A 153 6.59 2.16 -0.14
CA ALA A 153 7.51 2.76 -1.10
C ALA A 153 8.20 4.01 -0.53
N ASP A 154 7.47 4.84 0.21
CA ASP A 154 8.02 6.05 0.84
C ASP A 154 8.99 5.69 2.00
N ILE A 155 8.72 4.61 2.74
CA ILE A 155 9.63 4.06 3.76
C ILE A 155 10.89 3.45 3.12
N CYS A 156 10.77 2.70 2.02
CA CYS A 156 11.93 2.19 1.27
C CYS A 156 12.78 3.33 0.68
N HIS A 157 12.15 4.37 0.12
CA HIS A 157 12.84 5.55 -0.40
C HIS A 157 13.58 6.32 0.71
N THR A 158 12.99 6.40 1.90
CA THR A 158 13.64 6.92 3.10
C THR A 158 14.85 6.06 3.49
N ALA A 159 14.66 4.75 3.64
CA ALA A 159 15.73 3.81 3.98
C ALA A 159 16.90 3.86 2.97
N SER A 160 16.63 4.00 1.67
CA SER A 160 17.68 4.13 0.66
C SER A 160 18.51 5.42 0.80
N LYS A 161 17.95 6.49 1.38
CA LYS A 161 18.64 7.76 1.65
C LYS A 161 19.41 7.75 2.97
N GLU A 162 18.87 7.07 3.98
CA GLU A 162 19.47 6.98 5.32
C GLU A 162 20.56 5.90 5.43
N ALA A 163 20.53 4.87 4.58
CA ALA A 163 21.50 3.76 4.57
C ALA A 163 23.00 4.16 4.64
N PRO A 164 23.51 5.20 3.93
CA PRO A 164 24.92 5.58 4.01
C PRO A 164 25.34 6.33 5.29
N THR A 165 24.41 6.65 6.20
CA THR A 165 24.71 7.49 7.39
C THR A 165 25.58 6.78 8.44
N SER A 166 25.39 5.46 8.63
CA SER A 166 26.19 4.62 9.53
C SER A 166 25.91 3.14 9.28
N SER A 167 26.80 2.25 9.71
CA SER A 167 26.61 0.79 9.60
C SER A 167 25.37 0.26 10.34
N VAL A 168 24.97 0.91 11.45
CA VAL A 168 23.75 0.56 12.20
C VAL A 168 22.50 0.89 11.38
N ILE A 169 22.42 2.11 10.85
CA ILE A 169 21.31 2.51 9.98
C ILE A 169 21.31 1.72 8.67
N GLN A 170 22.48 1.42 8.09
CA GLN A 170 22.61 0.54 6.93
C GLN A 170 21.97 -0.84 7.18
N GLY A 171 22.24 -1.46 8.33
CA GLY A 171 21.63 -2.74 8.71
C GLY A 171 20.11 -2.66 8.85
N ILE A 172 19.61 -1.60 9.49
CA ILE A 172 18.16 -1.31 9.60
C ILE A 172 17.53 -1.13 8.21
N CYS A 173 18.20 -0.43 7.30
CA CYS A 173 17.72 -0.19 5.94
C CYS A 173 17.72 -1.47 5.10
N SER A 174 18.76 -2.31 5.18
CA SER A 174 18.74 -3.65 4.56
C SER A 174 17.58 -4.50 5.07
N ALA A 175 17.31 -4.45 6.38
CA ALA A 175 16.17 -5.14 6.97
C ALA A 175 14.82 -4.57 6.47
N VAL A 176 14.67 -3.26 6.29
CA VAL A 176 13.48 -2.65 5.65
C VAL A 176 13.24 -3.23 4.26
N PHE A 177 14.26 -3.23 3.38
CA PHE A 177 14.11 -3.76 2.02
C PHE A 177 13.80 -5.27 2.02
N LEU A 178 14.45 -6.07 2.87
CA LEU A 178 14.16 -7.49 3.01
C LEU A 178 12.71 -7.75 3.46
N ASN A 179 12.22 -7.04 4.48
CA ASN A 179 10.84 -7.18 4.96
C ASN A 179 9.82 -6.78 3.87
N VAL A 180 10.02 -5.63 3.22
CA VAL A 180 9.08 -5.09 2.21
C VAL A 180 9.08 -5.91 0.91
N LEU A 181 10.24 -6.27 0.38
CA LEU A 181 10.32 -7.12 -0.81
C LEU A 181 9.77 -8.52 -0.53
N THR A 182 10.04 -9.12 0.65
CA THR A 182 9.43 -10.42 1.02
C THR A 182 7.91 -10.34 1.00
N PHE A 183 7.34 -9.31 1.64
CA PHE A 183 5.90 -9.09 1.66
C PHE A 183 5.33 -8.93 0.24
N LEU A 184 5.89 -8.04 -0.58
CA LEU A 184 5.39 -7.80 -1.94
C LEU A 184 5.49 -9.06 -2.81
N ILE A 185 6.68 -9.69 -2.87
CA ILE A 185 6.93 -10.90 -3.66
C ILE A 185 5.95 -12.02 -3.29
N SER A 186 5.81 -12.34 -2.00
CA SER A 186 4.89 -13.39 -1.54
C SER A 186 3.42 -13.05 -1.80
N SER A 187 3.06 -11.78 -1.99
CA SER A 187 1.68 -11.36 -2.24
C SER A 187 1.18 -11.61 -3.68
N PHE A 188 2.08 -11.91 -4.63
CA PHE A 188 1.72 -12.19 -6.03
C PHE A 188 1.48 -13.68 -6.34
N ASP A 189 1.79 -14.58 -5.40
CA ASP A 189 1.59 -16.03 -5.55
C ASP A 189 2.25 -16.61 -6.83
N GLY A 190 3.47 -16.14 -7.12
CA GLY A 190 4.27 -16.56 -8.28
C GLY A 190 3.81 -16.04 -9.65
N LYS A 191 2.72 -15.28 -9.73
CA LYS A 191 2.21 -14.69 -10.98
C LYS A 191 3.14 -13.60 -11.53
N ASP A 192 3.19 -13.47 -12.85
CA ASP A 192 3.89 -12.37 -13.52
C ASP A 192 3.16 -11.04 -13.24
N ILE A 193 3.88 -10.02 -12.78
CA ILE A 193 3.30 -8.70 -12.50
C ILE A 193 2.74 -8.04 -13.77
N PHE A 194 3.23 -8.38 -14.95
CA PHE A 194 2.69 -7.92 -16.24
C PHE A 194 1.47 -8.71 -16.72
N GLN A 195 0.93 -9.61 -15.89
CA GLN A 195 -0.44 -10.13 -15.98
C GLN A 195 -1.40 -9.37 -15.05
N ILE A 196 -0.89 -8.40 -14.28
CA ILE A 196 -1.64 -7.63 -13.27
C ILE A 196 -1.68 -6.15 -13.66
N VAL A 197 -0.55 -5.59 -14.13
CA VAL A 197 -0.44 -4.19 -14.60
C VAL A 197 0.18 -4.13 -15.99
N ASP A 198 -0.25 -3.13 -16.78
CA ASP A 198 0.26 -2.95 -18.15
C ASP A 198 1.74 -2.57 -18.19
N ILE A 199 2.37 -2.88 -19.33
CA ILE A 199 3.80 -2.57 -19.58
C ILE A 199 4.10 -1.06 -19.47
N GLU A 200 3.10 -0.20 -19.69
CA GLU A 200 3.21 1.25 -19.51
C GLU A 200 3.59 1.66 -18.08
N THR A 201 3.34 0.79 -17.09
CA THR A 201 3.76 0.96 -15.69
C THR A 201 5.29 1.09 -15.54
N LEU A 202 6.08 0.67 -16.53
CA LEU A 202 7.54 0.87 -16.53
C LEU A 202 7.94 2.36 -16.65
N LYS A 203 7.09 3.20 -17.25
CA LYS A 203 7.36 4.64 -17.45
C LYS A 203 7.47 5.43 -16.14
N ILE A 204 7.07 4.86 -14.99
CA ILE A 204 7.23 5.47 -13.66
C ILE A 204 8.70 5.65 -13.25
N GLN A 205 9.65 5.04 -13.96
CA GLN A 205 11.08 5.29 -13.76
C GLN A 205 11.41 6.78 -13.88
N ASP A 206 10.77 7.48 -14.81
CA ASP A 206 11.16 8.83 -15.21
C ASP A 206 10.21 9.93 -14.69
N SER A 207 9.09 9.57 -14.03
CA SER A 207 8.14 10.55 -13.47
C SER A 207 7.36 10.08 -12.23
N SER A 208 7.35 10.95 -11.21
CA SER A 208 6.50 10.81 -10.00
C SER A 208 5.04 11.22 -10.25
N GLU A 209 4.75 11.90 -11.37
CA GLU A 209 3.39 12.28 -11.78
C GLU A 209 2.70 11.04 -12.35
N LEU A 210 3.37 10.28 -13.23
CA LEU A 210 2.86 9.00 -13.76
C LEU A 210 2.52 7.97 -12.68
N PHE A 211 3.31 7.89 -11.58
CA PHE A 211 2.93 7.05 -10.44
C PHE A 211 1.63 7.51 -9.76
N SER A 212 1.41 8.82 -9.70
CA SER A 212 0.21 9.41 -9.10
C SER A 212 -1.03 9.20 -9.97
N GLU A 213 -0.86 9.35 -11.30
CA GLU A 213 -1.88 9.04 -12.31
C GLU A 213 -2.26 7.56 -12.31
N LEU A 214 -1.29 6.64 -12.42
CA LEU A 214 -1.55 5.20 -12.40
C LEU A 214 -2.22 4.75 -11.08
N LYS A 215 -1.78 5.30 -9.94
CA LYS A 215 -2.44 5.06 -8.64
C LYS A 215 -3.90 5.52 -8.65
N GLN A 216 -4.21 6.66 -9.28
CA GLN A 216 -5.57 7.19 -9.35
C GLN A 216 -6.43 6.35 -10.31
N ASN A 217 -5.90 6.01 -11.49
CA ASN A 217 -6.56 5.14 -12.46
C ASN A 217 -6.95 3.79 -11.81
N PHE A 218 -6.02 3.12 -11.12
CA PHE A 218 -6.29 1.87 -10.39
C PHE A 218 -7.24 2.03 -9.20
N SER A 219 -7.53 3.25 -8.75
CA SER A 219 -8.56 3.54 -7.75
C SER A 219 -9.95 3.68 -8.38
N ASP A 220 -10.03 4.20 -9.60
CA ASP A 220 -11.27 4.65 -10.24
C ASP A 220 -11.88 3.64 -11.23
N GLU A 221 -11.13 2.60 -11.63
CA GLU A 221 -11.63 1.47 -12.44
C GLU A 221 -12.85 0.75 -11.81
N ASP A 222 -13.74 0.17 -12.61
CA ASP A 222 -14.87 -0.66 -12.11
C ASP A 222 -14.41 -2.10 -11.82
N GLU A 223 -13.44 -2.21 -10.89
CA GLU A 223 -12.76 -3.46 -10.53
C GLU A 223 -12.86 -3.78 -9.03
N SER A 224 -12.81 -5.07 -8.70
CA SER A 224 -12.82 -5.52 -7.30
C SER A 224 -11.63 -4.95 -6.50
N ALA A 225 -11.89 -4.56 -5.25
CA ALA A 225 -10.87 -4.01 -4.34
C ALA A 225 -9.62 -4.88 -4.21
N LEU A 226 -9.76 -6.21 -4.26
CA LEU A 226 -8.63 -7.15 -4.21
C LEU A 226 -7.73 -7.07 -5.45
N PHE A 227 -8.31 -6.85 -6.63
CA PHE A 227 -7.56 -6.72 -7.89
C PHE A 227 -6.92 -5.33 -8.01
N LYS A 228 -7.62 -4.25 -7.62
CA LYS A 228 -7.04 -2.91 -7.44
C LYS A 228 -5.83 -2.92 -6.50
N LEU A 229 -5.96 -3.57 -5.33
CA LEU A 229 -4.83 -3.77 -4.41
C LEU A 229 -3.71 -4.63 -5.02
N SER A 230 -4.00 -5.51 -5.99
CA SER A 230 -2.98 -6.26 -6.74
C SER A 230 -2.21 -5.37 -7.69
N LYS A 231 -2.90 -4.51 -8.46
CA LYS A 231 -2.27 -3.49 -9.33
C LYS A 231 -1.39 -2.54 -8.52
N LEU A 232 -1.90 -2.01 -7.40
CA LEU A 232 -1.16 -1.15 -6.50
C LEU A 232 0.09 -1.81 -5.89
N ARG A 233 0.04 -3.11 -5.58
CA ARG A 233 1.23 -3.85 -5.09
C ARG A 233 2.29 -4.02 -6.18
N ALA A 234 1.90 -4.31 -7.43
CA ALA A 234 2.82 -4.39 -8.56
C ALA A 234 3.47 -3.03 -8.88
N LEU A 235 2.66 -1.97 -8.94
CA LEU A 235 3.10 -0.58 -9.08
C LEU A 235 4.07 -0.16 -7.97
N CYS A 236 3.82 -0.56 -6.72
CA CYS A 236 4.70 -0.32 -5.58
C CYS A 236 6.04 -1.06 -5.68
N LEU A 237 6.04 -2.34 -6.08
CA LEU A 237 7.27 -3.11 -6.31
C LEU A 237 8.15 -2.44 -7.37
N LEU A 238 7.56 -2.03 -8.49
CA LEU A 238 8.26 -1.34 -9.57
C LEU A 238 8.79 0.03 -9.10
N ARG A 239 7.98 0.85 -8.41
CA ARG A 239 8.44 2.14 -7.85
C ARG A 239 9.60 1.96 -6.87
N ILE A 240 9.57 0.95 -6.01
CA ILE A 240 10.67 0.66 -5.07
C ILE A 240 11.95 0.31 -5.84
N PHE A 241 11.86 -0.54 -6.88
CA PHE A 241 12.99 -0.90 -7.71
C PHE A 241 13.58 0.31 -8.46
N PHE A 242 12.77 1.10 -9.16
CA PHE A 242 13.25 2.24 -9.94
C PHE A 242 13.78 3.39 -9.07
N CYS A 243 13.14 3.68 -7.92
CA CYS A 243 13.62 4.73 -7.02
C CYS A 243 14.82 4.31 -6.15
N CYS A 244 15.05 3.00 -5.93
CA CYS A 244 16.05 2.47 -5.00
C CYS A 244 16.81 1.23 -5.53
N PRO A 245 17.31 1.22 -6.78
CA PRO A 245 17.71 -0.03 -7.45
C PRO A 245 18.87 -0.76 -6.75
N ALA A 246 19.85 -0.02 -6.24
CA ALA A 246 20.98 -0.61 -5.50
C ALA A 246 20.53 -1.33 -4.22
N SER A 247 19.62 -0.73 -3.44
CA SER A 247 19.08 -1.34 -2.22
C SER A 247 18.16 -2.53 -2.52
N SER A 248 17.37 -2.46 -3.59
CA SER A 248 16.53 -3.56 -4.05
C SER A 248 17.35 -4.76 -4.55
N LEU A 249 18.41 -4.51 -5.32
CA LEU A 249 19.33 -5.56 -5.79
C LEU A 249 20.13 -6.17 -4.64
N ALA A 250 20.60 -5.37 -3.67
CA ALA A 250 21.27 -5.88 -2.47
C ALA A 250 20.37 -6.82 -1.66
N ALA A 251 19.12 -6.43 -1.39
CA ALA A 251 18.15 -7.30 -0.72
C ALA A 251 17.78 -8.55 -1.56
N CYS A 252 17.84 -8.45 -2.89
CA CYS A 252 17.69 -9.61 -3.77
C CYS A 252 18.86 -10.60 -3.66
N PHE A 253 20.11 -10.12 -3.55
CA PHE A 253 21.26 -10.99 -3.30
C PHE A 253 21.19 -11.65 -1.92
N GLU A 254 20.69 -10.95 -0.90
CA GLU A 254 20.41 -11.56 0.41
C GLU A 254 19.34 -12.66 0.36
N PHE A 255 18.37 -12.60 -0.56
CA PHE A 255 17.47 -13.74 -0.80
C PHE A 255 18.20 -14.96 -1.39
N PHE A 256 19.22 -14.77 -2.23
CA PHE A 256 20.07 -15.86 -2.73
C PHE A 256 21.03 -16.41 -1.66
N ASN A 257 21.48 -15.58 -0.72
CA ASN A 257 22.30 -15.98 0.43
C ASN A 257 21.50 -16.75 1.51
N SER A 258 20.17 -16.79 1.40
CA SER A 258 19.31 -17.50 2.34
C SER A 258 19.51 -19.02 2.30
N THR A 259 19.65 -19.64 3.47
CA THR A 259 19.74 -21.10 3.61
C THR A 259 18.42 -21.83 3.31
N ALA A 260 17.30 -21.11 3.21
CA ALA A 260 16.01 -21.67 2.85
C ALA A 260 15.81 -21.64 1.31
N PRO A 261 15.32 -22.72 0.68
CA PRO A 261 15.11 -22.76 -0.78
C PRO A 261 14.09 -21.71 -1.26
N GLU A 262 13.17 -21.31 -0.38
CA GLU A 262 12.24 -20.20 -0.60
C GLU A 262 12.92 -18.85 -0.87
N GLY A 263 14.08 -18.59 -0.26
CA GLY A 263 14.84 -17.36 -0.48
C GLY A 263 15.33 -17.31 -1.92
N ALA A 264 16.03 -18.36 -2.38
CA ALA A 264 16.49 -18.45 -3.76
C ALA A 264 15.33 -18.42 -4.79
N LEU A 265 14.13 -18.87 -4.41
CA LEU A 265 12.92 -18.69 -5.23
C LEU A 265 12.44 -17.24 -5.26
N LYS A 266 12.38 -16.54 -4.12
CA LYS A 266 12.05 -15.10 -4.03
C LYS A 266 13.03 -14.24 -4.83
N GLY A 267 14.33 -14.53 -4.74
CA GLY A 267 15.39 -13.87 -5.52
C GLY A 267 15.22 -14.06 -7.04
N ARG A 268 15.04 -15.32 -7.49
CA ARG A 268 14.76 -15.62 -8.92
C ARG A 268 13.49 -14.95 -9.41
N TYR A 269 12.42 -14.99 -8.63
CA TYR A 269 11.15 -14.35 -8.97
C TYR A 269 11.34 -12.85 -9.15
N PHE A 270 11.95 -12.15 -8.18
CA PHE A 270 12.16 -10.71 -8.23
C PHE A 270 12.96 -10.28 -9.46
N LEU A 271 14.13 -10.90 -9.71
CA LEU A 271 14.92 -10.62 -10.91
C LEU A 271 14.12 -10.89 -12.18
N GLY A 272 13.36 -11.99 -12.24
CA GLY A 272 12.47 -12.28 -13.36
C GLY A 272 11.45 -11.17 -13.61
N GLN A 273 10.80 -10.65 -12.56
CA GLN A 273 9.83 -9.55 -12.69
C GLN A 273 10.48 -8.25 -13.18
N VAL A 274 11.64 -7.85 -12.65
CA VAL A 274 12.25 -6.56 -13.00
C VAL A 274 13.10 -6.60 -14.28
N THR A 275 13.30 -7.79 -14.89
CA THR A 275 14.09 -7.93 -16.14
C THR A 275 13.30 -8.48 -17.33
N SER A 276 12.13 -9.08 -17.15
CA SER A 276 11.38 -9.75 -18.24
C SER A 276 11.04 -8.86 -19.45
N ARG A 277 10.92 -7.54 -19.24
CA ARG A 277 10.62 -6.55 -20.29
C ARG A 277 11.83 -5.79 -20.84
N LEU A 278 13.03 -6.01 -20.27
CA LEU A 278 14.28 -5.47 -20.85
C LEU A 278 14.64 -6.14 -22.20
N TYR A 279 14.02 -7.29 -22.50
CA TYR A 279 14.23 -8.04 -23.73
C TYR A 279 13.38 -7.55 -24.92
N THR A 280 12.31 -6.78 -24.69
CA THR A 280 11.32 -6.47 -25.73
C THR A 280 11.66 -5.28 -26.63
N ASP A 281 12.35 -4.25 -26.13
CA ASP A 281 12.65 -3.06 -26.94
C ASP A 281 13.73 -3.32 -28.02
N ASN A 282 14.72 -4.17 -27.71
CA ASN A 282 15.86 -4.42 -28.62
C ASN A 282 15.46 -5.13 -29.92
N VAL A 283 14.36 -5.89 -29.95
CA VAL A 283 13.94 -6.64 -31.15
C VAL A 283 13.16 -5.77 -32.13
N ALA A 284 12.48 -4.73 -31.65
CA ALA A 284 11.67 -3.84 -32.49
C ALA A 284 12.52 -2.88 -33.33
N HIS A 285 13.64 -2.38 -32.80
CA HIS A 285 14.44 -1.35 -33.47
C HIS A 285 15.54 -1.87 -34.42
N ASP A 286 15.95 -3.13 -34.31
CA ASP A 286 17.07 -3.66 -35.11
C ASP A 286 16.64 -4.27 -36.46
N LEU A 287 15.38 -4.76 -36.55
CA LEU A 287 14.87 -5.42 -37.76
C LEU A 287 14.55 -4.45 -38.91
N ASP A 288 14.09 -3.23 -38.64
CA ASP A 288 13.79 -2.24 -39.68
C ASP A 288 15.05 -1.64 -40.32
N ASN A 289 16.18 -1.63 -39.61
CA ASN A 289 17.45 -1.08 -40.13
C ASN A 289 18.13 -2.00 -41.18
N ILE A 290 17.83 -3.29 -41.18
CA ILE A 290 18.46 -4.27 -42.10
C ILE A 290 17.82 -4.25 -43.50
N ARG A 291 16.65 -3.62 -43.69
CA ARG A 291 15.90 -3.68 -44.96
C ARG A 291 16.18 -2.53 -45.96
N ASN A 292 17.14 -1.65 -45.68
CA ASN A 292 17.54 -0.59 -46.62
C ASN A 292 18.77 -1.00 -47.43
N GLU A 293 18.60 -1.22 -48.74
CA GLU A 293 19.64 -1.67 -49.66
C GLU A 293 20.85 -0.72 -49.76
N PRO A 294 22.10 -1.22 -49.62
CA PRO A 294 23.22 -0.72 -50.37
C PRO A 294 23.12 -1.25 -51.81
N LYS A 295 22.91 -0.34 -52.78
CA LYS A 295 22.77 -0.68 -54.20
C LYS A 295 23.99 -1.45 -54.74
N LEU A 296 23.75 -2.37 -55.67
CA LEU A 296 24.82 -2.97 -56.48
C LEU A 296 25.67 -1.89 -57.19
N SER A 297 26.99 -1.98 -57.04
CA SER A 297 27.98 -1.29 -57.87
C SER A 297 29.13 -2.22 -58.23
N THR A 298 28.85 -3.21 -59.09
CA THR A 298 29.87 -4.15 -59.60
C THR A 298 30.79 -3.44 -60.60
N ALA A 299 32.02 -3.14 -60.20
CA ALA A 299 33.10 -2.72 -61.08
C ALA A 299 34.41 -3.41 -60.66
N VAL A 300 35.11 -4.00 -61.63
CA VAL A 300 36.29 -4.87 -61.40
C VAL A 300 37.59 -4.09 -61.55
N SER A 301 38.57 -4.38 -60.69
CA SER A 301 39.99 -4.35 -61.04
C SER A 301 40.77 -5.33 -60.15
N GLU A 302 41.73 -6.02 -60.74
CA GLU A 302 42.50 -7.11 -60.12
C GLU A 302 43.83 -6.60 -59.52
N THR A 303 44.68 -7.55 -59.08
CA THR A 303 45.99 -7.40 -58.41
C THR A 303 45.95 -7.02 -56.92
N GLY A 304 46.70 -7.68 -56.03
CA GLY A 304 47.51 -8.89 -56.20
C GLY A 304 48.31 -9.29 -54.94
N ALA A 305 48.95 -10.46 -55.00
CA ALA A 305 49.94 -11.02 -54.05
C ALA A 305 49.49 -11.57 -52.67
N GLU A 306 49.62 -12.90 -52.55
CA GLU A 306 50.25 -13.66 -51.45
C GLU A 306 49.85 -13.39 -49.97
N GLY A 307 49.01 -14.28 -49.44
CA GLY A 307 48.68 -14.34 -48.01
C GLY A 307 49.66 -15.10 -47.11
N LYS A 308 49.18 -15.42 -45.89
CA LYS A 308 49.61 -16.59 -45.11
C LYS A 308 48.65 -16.94 -43.98
N ASP A 309 48.87 -18.13 -43.41
CA ASP A 309 47.91 -18.93 -42.65
C ASP A 309 47.43 -18.37 -41.30
N ILE A 310 46.25 -18.86 -40.91
CA ILE A 310 45.67 -18.70 -39.58
C ILE A 310 46.46 -19.55 -38.58
N VAL A 311 46.86 -18.96 -37.45
CA VAL A 311 47.28 -19.70 -36.25
C VAL A 311 46.47 -19.21 -35.05
N TYR A 312 45.44 -19.96 -34.67
CA TYR A 312 44.82 -19.81 -33.36
C TYR A 312 45.81 -20.26 -32.28
N ARG A 313 45.90 -19.50 -31.19
CA ARG A 313 46.60 -19.92 -29.97
C ARG A 313 45.69 -19.72 -28.77
N GLU A 314 45.11 -20.81 -28.29
CA GLU A 314 44.46 -20.81 -26.99
C GLU A 314 45.49 -20.51 -25.90
N THR A 315 45.16 -19.58 -25.01
CA THR A 315 45.81 -19.44 -23.70
C THR A 315 44.74 -19.56 -22.63
N SER A 316 44.51 -20.80 -22.18
CA SER A 316 43.66 -21.07 -21.03
C SER A 316 44.25 -20.38 -19.79
N LEU A 317 43.46 -19.53 -19.14
CA LEU A 317 43.73 -19.01 -17.80
C LEU A 317 42.60 -19.48 -16.88
N ARG A 318 42.96 -20.30 -15.89
CA ARG A 318 42.05 -20.71 -14.82
C ARG A 318 41.76 -19.55 -13.89
N TRP A 319 40.50 -19.45 -13.49
CA TRP A 319 40.11 -19.34 -12.08
C TRP A 319 39.08 -20.42 -11.79
#